data_AF-A0A2N7RPM4-F1
#
_entry.id   AF-A0A2N7RPM4-F1
#
_cell.length_a   1.000
_cell.length_b   1.000
_cell.length_c   1.000
_cell.angle_alpha   90.00
_cell.angle_beta   90.00
_cell.angle_gamma   90.00
#
_symmetry.space_group_name_H-M   'P 1'
#
loop_
_entity.id
_entity.type
_entity.pdbx_description
1 polymer ?
#
loop_
_entity_poly.entity_id
_entity_poly.type
_entity_poly.pdbx_seq_one_letter_code
_entity_poly.pdbx_strand_id
1 'polypeptide(L)'
;MAWYIKWAIMVIAAAIGLGGYNGIPWCKMGIAEWAYWIGAIGTIGTLIGTIWLATSENRRRREHALSTARIVIAKMQFPMIQTALAALRISNTLEEYQARIPTEQGLIQRMPQKWKNLGDELSAQEYWSADELVALLALDRSKAQFIAEFQSQILFVSKQLTGISSSERTVPQIMSDVQRAIKILRGAATSLSKIGEHLSSDTAFS
;
A
#
# COMPACT_ATOMS: atom_id res chain seq x y z
N MET A 1 5.83 12.31 -23.08
CA MET A 1 7.17 12.62 -23.65
C MET A 1 7.98 11.41 -24.14
N ALA A 2 7.67 10.16 -23.79
CA ALA A 2 8.52 9.00 -24.16
C ALA A 2 8.48 8.55 -25.64
N TRP A 3 7.51 9.00 -26.43
CA TRP A 3 7.34 8.60 -27.84
C TRP A 3 8.45 9.15 -28.76
N TYR A 4 8.78 10.43 -28.65
CA TYR A 4 9.74 11.11 -29.53
C TYR A 4 11.18 10.58 -29.34
N ILE A 5 11.55 10.23 -28.11
CA ILE A 5 12.88 9.73 -27.75
C ILE A 5 13.23 8.44 -28.51
N LYS A 6 12.26 7.53 -28.71
CA LYS A 6 12.50 6.27 -29.42
C LYS A 6 12.91 6.50 -30.87
N TRP A 7 12.21 7.37 -31.58
CA TRP A 7 12.49 7.69 -32.98
C TRP A 7 13.81 8.44 -33.15
N ALA A 8 14.12 9.37 -32.23
CA ALA A 8 15.40 10.07 -32.23
C ALA A 8 16.60 9.09 -32.05
N ILE A 9 16.48 8.12 -31.14
CA ILE A 9 17.52 7.10 -30.93
C ILE A 9 17.71 6.25 -32.20
N MET A 10 16.62 5.85 -32.88
CA MET A 10 16.73 5.07 -34.12
C MET A 10 17.47 5.84 -35.23
N VAL A 11 17.16 7.12 -35.41
CA VAL A 11 17.81 7.95 -36.44
C VAL A 11 19.29 8.16 -36.14
N ILE A 12 19.65 8.42 -34.89
CA ILE A 12 21.06 8.59 -34.48
C ILE A 12 21.83 7.27 -34.70
N ALA A 13 21.25 6.13 -34.30
CA ALA A 13 21.87 4.82 -34.51
C ALA A 13 22.10 4.52 -36.01
N ALA A 14 21.13 4.84 -36.86
CA ALA A 14 21.26 4.68 -38.31
C ALA A 14 22.36 5.58 -38.90
N ALA A 15 22.45 6.84 -38.47
CA ALA A 15 23.47 7.78 -38.92
C ALA A 15 24.89 7.33 -38.52
N ILE A 16 25.06 6.85 -37.28
CA ILE A 16 26.33 6.28 -36.81
C ILE A 16 26.68 5.03 -37.62
N GLY A 17 25.72 4.14 -37.86
CA GLY A 17 25.93 2.93 -38.66
C GLY A 17 26.37 3.23 -40.09
N LEU A 18 25.70 4.18 -40.75
CA LEU A 18 26.02 4.58 -42.12
C LEU A 18 27.40 5.28 -42.21
N GLY A 19 27.69 6.16 -41.25
CA GLY A 19 28.99 6.83 -41.15
C GLY A 19 30.13 5.85 -40.89
N GLY A 20 29.94 4.89 -39.98
CA GLY A 20 30.89 3.81 -39.72
C GLY A 20 31.13 2.95 -40.95
N TYR A 21 30.07 2.53 -41.65
CA TYR A 21 30.19 1.71 -42.86
C TYR A 21 31.01 2.40 -43.96
N ASN A 22 30.78 3.68 -44.21
CA ASN A 22 31.50 4.42 -45.26
C ASN A 22 32.94 4.80 -44.86
N GLY A 23 33.22 4.95 -43.56
CA GLY A 23 34.55 5.33 -43.06
C GLY A 23 35.57 4.18 -43.01
N ILE A 24 35.10 2.93 -43.08
CA ILE A 24 35.96 1.75 -42.95
C ILE A 24 36.30 1.20 -44.35
N PRO A 25 37.59 1.07 -44.71
CA PRO A 25 37.99 0.49 -45.99
C PRO A 25 37.89 -1.04 -45.94
N TRP A 26 36.68 -1.59 -45.96
CA TRP A 26 36.37 -3.03 -45.83
C TRP A 26 37.19 -3.93 -46.76
N CYS A 27 37.46 -3.46 -47.99
CA CYS A 27 38.22 -4.20 -49.00
C CYS A 27 39.73 -4.30 -48.69
N LYS A 28 40.24 -3.60 -47.67
CA LYS A 28 41.66 -3.55 -47.31
C LYS A 28 41.95 -4.10 -45.90
N MET A 29 40.96 -4.69 -45.24
CA MET A 29 41.16 -5.31 -43.92
C MET A 29 41.92 -6.63 -44.03
N GLY A 30 42.98 -6.76 -43.25
CA GLY A 30 43.67 -8.02 -43.04
C GLY A 30 42.95 -8.89 -42.00
N ILE A 31 43.54 -10.05 -41.73
CA ILE A 31 42.99 -11.05 -40.81
C ILE A 31 42.89 -10.50 -39.38
N ALA A 32 43.85 -9.67 -38.97
CA ALA A 32 43.90 -9.08 -37.64
C ALA A 32 42.76 -8.06 -37.41
N GLU A 33 42.46 -7.22 -38.39
CA GLU A 33 41.37 -6.24 -38.32
C GLU A 33 40.00 -6.90 -38.26
N TRP A 34 39.81 -8.01 -39.00
CA TRP A 34 38.59 -8.82 -38.92
C TRP A 34 38.40 -9.46 -37.55
N ALA A 35 39.47 -9.96 -36.92
CA ALA A 35 39.42 -10.50 -35.57
C ALA A 35 38.97 -9.43 -34.55
N TYR A 36 39.47 -8.19 -34.70
CA TYR A 36 39.06 -7.07 -33.84
C TYR A 36 37.56 -6.74 -33.99
N TRP A 37 37.03 -6.74 -35.22
CA TRP A 37 35.61 -6.51 -35.48
C TRP A 37 34.71 -7.57 -34.86
N ILE A 38 35.08 -8.84 -34.99
CA ILE A 38 34.33 -9.95 -34.39
C ILE A 38 34.35 -9.82 -32.86
N GLY A 39 35.50 -9.46 -32.26
CA GLY A 39 35.62 -9.20 -30.82
C GLY A 39 34.74 -8.04 -30.35
N ALA A 40 34.68 -6.95 -31.13
CA ALA A 40 33.84 -5.80 -30.84
C ALA A 40 32.34 -6.16 -30.87
N ILE A 41 31.89 -6.90 -31.88
CA ILE A 41 30.50 -7.40 -31.98
C ILE A 41 30.17 -8.32 -30.80
N GLY A 42 31.08 -9.23 -30.44
CA GLY A 42 30.91 -10.11 -29.29
C GLY A 42 30.76 -9.34 -27.96
N THR A 43 31.53 -8.26 -27.80
CA THR A 43 31.45 -7.38 -26.62
C THR A 43 30.11 -6.63 -26.56
N ILE A 44 29.65 -6.06 -27.69
CA ILE A 44 28.35 -5.40 -27.78
C ILE A 44 27.21 -6.39 -27.51
N GLY A 45 27.27 -7.58 -28.10
CA GLY A 45 26.27 -8.64 -27.88
C GLY A 45 26.20 -9.06 -26.41
N THR A 46 27.37 -9.16 -25.75
CA THR A 46 27.44 -9.44 -24.31
C THR A 46 26.78 -8.34 -23.49
N LEU A 47 27.03 -7.06 -23.81
CA LEU A 47 26.43 -5.91 -23.13
C LEU A 47 24.90 -5.84 -23.32
N ILE A 48 24.41 -6.14 -24.52
CA ILE A 48 22.96 -6.21 -24.77
C ILE A 48 22.35 -7.38 -23.98
N GLY A 49 23.01 -8.54 -23.97
CA GLY A 49 22.59 -9.71 -23.21
C GLY A 49 22.48 -9.43 -21.71
N THR A 50 23.45 -8.73 -21.12
CA THR A 50 23.41 -8.37 -19.70
C THR A 50 22.30 -7.37 -19.37
N ILE A 51 22.07 -6.36 -20.22
CA ILE A 51 20.94 -5.42 -20.07
C ILE A 51 19.60 -6.15 -20.15
N TRP A 52 19.47 -7.07 -21.12
CA TRP A 52 18.25 -7.86 -21.29
C TRP A 52 17.99 -8.75 -20.07
N LEU A 53 19.00 -9.46 -19.59
CA LEU A 53 18.90 -10.28 -18.38
C LEU A 53 18.50 -9.44 -17.17
N ALA A 54 19.18 -8.31 -16.93
CA ALA A 54 18.85 -7.41 -15.82
C ALA A 54 17.41 -6.87 -15.90
N THR A 55 16.94 -6.54 -17.10
CA THR A 55 15.58 -6.05 -17.32
C THR A 55 14.54 -7.16 -17.11
N SER A 56 14.82 -8.37 -17.61
CA SER A 56 13.92 -9.53 -17.48
C SER A 56 13.74 -9.93 -16.01
N GLU A 57 14.82 -9.90 -15.24
CA GLU A 57 14.79 -10.19 -13.80
C GLU A 57 13.98 -9.15 -13.04
N ASN A 58 14.12 -7.85 -13.38
CA ASN A 58 13.32 -6.80 -12.76
C ASN A 58 11.83 -6.93 -13.08
N ARG A 59 11.48 -7.32 -14.31
CA ARG A 59 10.08 -7.61 -14.68
C ARG A 59 9.53 -8.79 -13.89
N ARG A 60 10.26 -9.90 -13.83
CA ARG A 60 9.87 -11.09 -13.07
C ARG A 60 9.67 -10.78 -11.58
N ARG A 61 10.60 -10.04 -10.96
CA ARG A 61 10.47 -9.59 -9.56
C ARG A 61 9.22 -8.74 -9.34
N ARG A 62 8.92 -7.82 -10.27
CA ARG A 62 7.72 -6.99 -10.21
C ARG A 62 6.44 -7.82 -10.33
N GLU A 63 6.41 -8.79 -11.25
CA GLU A 63 5.27 -9.70 -11.42
C GLU A 63 5.05 -10.56 -10.17
N HIS A 64 6.11 -11.11 -9.57
CA HIS A 64 6.00 -11.82 -8.30
C HIS A 64 5.49 -10.92 -7.18
N ALA A 65 6.02 -9.70 -7.04
CA ALA A 65 5.57 -8.75 -6.02
C ALA A 65 4.08 -8.39 -6.19
N LEU A 66 3.63 -8.18 -7.42
CA LEU A 66 2.21 -7.92 -7.72
C LEU A 66 1.31 -9.12 -7.40
N SER A 67 1.75 -10.34 -7.75
CA SER A 67 1.01 -11.56 -7.42
C SER A 67 0.89 -11.75 -5.91
N THR A 68 1.99 -11.58 -5.17
CA THR A 68 1.98 -11.61 -3.69
C THR A 68 1.04 -10.57 -3.13
N ALA A 69 1.11 -9.32 -3.61
CA ALA A 69 0.26 -8.24 -3.15
C ALA A 69 -1.24 -8.53 -3.38
N ARG A 70 -1.61 -9.13 -4.52
CA ARG A 70 -2.99 -9.54 -4.80
C ARG A 70 -3.49 -10.62 -3.84
N ILE A 71 -2.68 -11.63 -3.57
CA ILE A 71 -3.02 -12.70 -2.61
C ILE A 71 -3.18 -12.10 -1.20
N VAL A 72 -2.28 -11.21 -0.81
CA VAL A 72 -2.33 -10.50 0.48
C VAL A 72 -3.60 -9.66 0.59
N ILE A 73 -3.97 -8.87 -0.42
CA ILE A 73 -5.24 -8.12 -0.41
C ILE A 73 -6.44 -9.04 -0.24
N ALA A 74 -6.49 -10.15 -0.99
CA ALA A 74 -7.59 -11.10 -0.89
C ALA A 74 -7.72 -11.67 0.54
N LYS A 75 -6.58 -11.97 1.19
CA LYS A 75 -6.54 -12.39 2.60
C LYS A 75 -7.02 -11.27 3.54
N MET A 76 -6.61 -10.02 3.30
CA MET A 76 -6.91 -8.88 4.17
C MET A 76 -8.37 -8.40 4.06
N GLN A 77 -9.07 -8.71 2.97
CA GLN A 77 -10.41 -8.20 2.70
C GLN A 77 -11.40 -8.52 3.82
N PHE A 78 -11.41 -9.76 4.30
CA PHE A 78 -12.34 -10.18 5.34
C PHE A 78 -12.05 -9.52 6.70
N PRO A 79 -10.80 -9.55 7.24
CA PRO A 79 -10.44 -8.79 8.44
C PRO A 79 -10.72 -7.28 8.33
N MET A 80 -10.52 -6.68 7.14
CA MET A 80 -10.85 -5.27 6.91
C MET A 80 -12.33 -4.97 7.11
N ILE A 81 -13.21 -5.80 6.55
CA ILE A 81 -14.66 -5.66 6.71
C ILE A 81 -15.06 -5.88 8.17
N GLN A 82 -14.54 -6.91 8.82
CA GLN A 82 -14.84 -7.18 10.24
C GLN A 82 -14.40 -6.03 11.14
N THR A 83 -13.20 -5.51 10.94
CA THR A 83 -12.67 -4.38 11.69
C THR A 83 -13.50 -3.11 11.46
N ALA A 84 -13.93 -2.86 10.21
CA ALA A 84 -14.80 -1.73 9.89
C ALA A 84 -16.18 -1.85 10.55
N LEU A 85 -16.78 -3.05 10.54
CA LEU A 85 -18.07 -3.31 11.19
C LEU A 85 -17.95 -3.18 12.72
N ALA A 86 -16.87 -3.69 13.32
CA ALA A 86 -16.60 -3.53 14.74
C ALA A 86 -16.45 -2.04 15.12
N ALA A 87 -15.67 -1.28 14.33
CA ALA A 87 -15.53 0.16 14.48
C ALA A 87 -16.89 0.89 14.44
N LEU A 88 -17.76 0.55 13.49
CA LEU A 88 -19.10 1.13 13.37
C LEU A 88 -19.98 0.77 14.57
N ARG A 89 -20.03 -0.51 14.96
CA ARG A 89 -20.79 -0.99 16.12
C ARG A 89 -20.38 -0.26 17.39
N ILE A 90 -19.07 -0.11 17.61
CA ILE A 90 -18.53 0.58 18.79
C ILE A 90 -18.85 2.07 18.72
N SER A 91 -18.75 2.69 17.55
CA SER A 91 -19.12 4.10 17.38
C SER A 91 -20.59 4.37 17.73
N ASN A 92 -21.51 3.51 17.29
CA ASN A 92 -22.94 3.62 17.60
C ASN A 92 -23.22 3.37 19.08
N THR A 93 -22.51 2.42 19.69
CA THR A 93 -22.61 2.12 21.13
C THR A 93 -22.13 3.31 21.98
N LEU A 94 -21.04 3.96 21.57
CA LEU A 94 -20.52 5.16 22.23
C LEU A 94 -21.47 6.34 22.10
N GLU A 95 -22.10 6.52 20.93
CA GLU A 95 -23.11 7.55 20.69
C GLU A 95 -24.37 7.34 21.56
N GLU A 96 -24.83 6.10 21.67
CA GLU A 96 -25.93 5.73 22.57
C GLU A 96 -25.60 6.04 24.04
N TYR A 97 -24.38 5.71 24.48
CA TYR A 97 -23.95 6.06 25.84
C TYR A 97 -23.88 7.56 26.05
N GLN A 98 -23.33 8.30 25.08
CA GLN A 98 -23.25 9.75 25.14
C GLN A 98 -24.63 10.39 25.31
N ALA A 99 -25.64 9.88 24.60
CA ALA A 99 -27.02 10.38 24.69
C ALA A 99 -27.66 10.15 26.08
N ARG A 100 -27.23 9.12 26.82
CA ARG A 100 -27.81 8.74 28.12
C ARG A 100 -27.14 9.40 29.34
N ILE A 101 -25.95 9.99 29.17
CA ILE A 101 -25.21 10.64 30.29
C ILE A 101 -26.02 11.70 31.03
N PRO A 102 -26.79 12.60 30.36
CA PRO A 102 -27.53 13.64 31.07
C PRO A 102 -28.64 13.09 31.98
N THR A 103 -29.12 11.88 31.72
CA THR A 103 -30.35 11.35 32.33
C THR A 103 -30.08 10.41 33.51
N GLU A 104 -28.94 9.71 33.54
CA GLU A 104 -28.66 8.70 34.57
C GLU A 104 -27.33 8.99 35.30
N GLN A 105 -27.38 9.57 36.50
CA GLN A 105 -26.19 9.87 37.31
C GLN A 105 -25.35 8.61 37.66
N GLY A 106 -25.97 7.42 37.70
CA GLY A 106 -25.28 6.15 37.93
C GLY A 106 -24.50 5.59 36.73
N LEU A 107 -24.73 6.10 35.50
CA LEU A 107 -24.02 5.64 34.31
C LEU A 107 -22.52 5.99 34.35
N ILE A 108 -22.19 7.16 34.91
CA ILE A 108 -20.81 7.67 34.95
C ILE A 108 -19.87 6.69 35.67
N GLN A 109 -20.34 6.03 36.73
CA GLN A 109 -19.54 5.04 37.47
C GLN A 109 -19.31 3.73 36.70
N ARG A 110 -20.22 3.35 35.80
CA ARG A 110 -20.16 2.08 35.04
C ARG A 110 -19.51 2.23 33.66
N MET A 111 -19.43 3.44 33.13
CA MET A 111 -18.84 3.73 31.81
C MET A 111 -17.37 3.33 31.66
N PRO A 112 -16.48 3.57 32.64
CA PRO A 112 -15.07 3.19 32.53
C PRO A 112 -14.87 1.72 32.13
N GLN A 113 -15.54 0.81 32.83
CA GLN A 113 -15.45 -0.63 32.53
C GLN A 113 -16.01 -0.98 31.16
N LYS A 114 -17.12 -0.35 30.76
CA LYS A 114 -17.71 -0.58 29.43
C LYS A 114 -16.80 -0.09 28.32
N TRP A 115 -16.19 1.08 28.46
CA TRP A 115 -15.22 1.60 27.49
C TRP A 115 -13.96 0.78 27.43
N LYS A 116 -13.48 0.29 28.58
CA LYS A 116 -12.39 -0.67 28.63
C LYS A 116 -12.72 -1.92 27.82
N ASN A 117 -13.90 -2.52 28.05
CA ASN A 117 -14.32 -3.70 27.31
C ASN A 117 -14.40 -3.44 25.78
N LEU A 118 -14.88 -2.27 25.36
CA LEU A 118 -14.92 -1.90 23.93
C LEU A 118 -13.51 -1.68 23.35
N GLY A 119 -12.61 -1.07 24.14
CA GLY A 119 -11.21 -0.90 23.77
C GLY A 119 -10.47 -2.23 23.66
N ASP A 120 -10.74 -3.15 24.57
CA ASP A 120 -10.21 -4.52 24.58
C ASP A 120 -10.76 -5.31 23.37
N GLU A 121 -12.06 -5.20 23.06
CA GLU A 121 -12.71 -5.81 21.88
C GLU A 121 -12.08 -5.31 20.56
N LEU A 122 -11.75 -4.02 20.47
CA LEU A 122 -10.98 -3.49 19.33
C LEU A 122 -9.57 -4.08 19.31
N SER A 123 -8.87 -4.08 20.44
CA SER A 123 -7.47 -4.56 20.49
C SER A 123 -7.33 -6.06 20.17
N ALA A 124 -8.39 -6.84 20.43
CA ALA A 124 -8.42 -8.27 20.18
C ALA A 124 -8.60 -8.64 18.70
N GLN A 125 -8.92 -7.67 17.84
CA GLN A 125 -9.01 -7.92 16.40
C GLN A 125 -7.63 -8.26 15.83
N GLU A 126 -7.59 -9.23 14.91
CA GLU A 126 -6.38 -9.55 14.17
C GLU A 126 -6.13 -8.44 13.13
N TYR A 127 -5.18 -7.57 13.46
CA TYR A 127 -4.72 -6.54 12.54
C TYR A 127 -3.70 -7.09 11.56
N TRP A 128 -3.48 -6.34 10.49
CA TRP A 128 -2.49 -6.68 9.49
C TRP A 128 -1.07 -6.56 10.04
N SER A 129 -0.23 -7.49 9.61
CA SER A 129 1.20 -7.46 9.89
C SER A 129 1.90 -6.39 9.04
N ALA A 130 3.08 -5.96 9.51
CA ALA A 130 3.91 -5.02 8.76
C ALA A 130 4.31 -5.58 7.38
N ASP A 131 4.55 -6.89 7.28
CA ASP A 131 4.91 -7.55 6.02
C ASP A 131 3.76 -7.54 5.01
N GLU A 132 2.52 -7.72 5.47
CA GLU A 132 1.33 -7.60 4.63
C GLU A 132 1.20 -6.17 4.09
N LEU A 133 1.39 -5.15 4.93
CA LEU A 133 1.35 -3.75 4.51
C LEU A 133 2.47 -3.42 3.51
N VAL A 134 3.68 -3.97 3.69
CA VAL A 134 4.80 -3.79 2.75
C VAL A 134 4.50 -4.46 1.41
N ALA A 135 3.88 -5.64 1.41
CA ALA A 135 3.48 -6.32 0.18
C ALA A 135 2.54 -5.45 -0.68
N LEU A 136 1.67 -4.66 -0.04
CA LEU A 136 0.75 -3.75 -0.76
C LEU A 136 1.44 -2.61 -1.51
N LEU A 137 2.68 -2.27 -1.16
CA LEU A 137 3.44 -1.21 -1.87
C LEU A 137 3.65 -1.54 -3.35
N ALA A 138 3.64 -2.82 -3.72
CA ALA A 138 3.76 -3.24 -5.12
C ALA A 138 2.53 -2.90 -5.96
N LEU A 139 1.34 -2.81 -5.35
CA LEU A 139 0.10 -2.45 -6.02
C LEU A 139 -0.06 -0.94 -6.11
N ASP A 140 -0.12 -0.28 -4.94
CA ASP A 140 -0.32 1.16 -4.85
C ASP A 140 0.11 1.67 -3.48
N ARG A 141 1.11 2.55 -3.47
CA ARG A 141 1.64 3.16 -2.25
C ARG A 141 0.58 3.92 -1.47
N SER A 142 -0.37 4.56 -2.15
CA SER A 142 -1.44 5.33 -1.49
C SER A 142 -2.39 4.42 -0.71
N LYS A 143 -2.78 3.28 -1.28
CA LYS A 143 -3.64 2.29 -0.64
C LYS A 143 -2.95 1.64 0.57
N ALA A 144 -1.67 1.28 0.43
CA ALA A 144 -0.87 0.72 1.53
C ALA A 144 -0.74 1.70 2.71
N GLN A 145 -0.41 2.96 2.42
CA GLN A 145 -0.31 4.01 3.43
C GLN A 145 -1.66 4.23 4.13
N PHE A 146 -2.75 4.26 3.37
CA PHE A 146 -4.09 4.43 3.93
C PHE A 146 -4.45 3.32 4.92
N ILE A 147 -4.20 2.05 4.57
CA ILE A 147 -4.49 0.91 5.44
C ILE A 147 -3.63 0.95 6.72
N ALA A 148 -2.35 1.31 6.59
CA ALA A 148 -1.47 1.50 7.75
C ALA A 148 -1.94 2.62 8.68
N GLU A 149 -2.38 3.75 8.09
CA GLU A 149 -2.95 4.86 8.84
C GLU A 149 -4.24 4.45 9.57
N PHE A 150 -5.12 3.72 8.89
CA PHE A 150 -6.34 3.17 9.47
C PHE A 150 -6.05 2.28 10.69
N GLN A 151 -5.10 1.36 10.57
CA GLN A 151 -4.68 0.49 11.69
C GLN A 151 -4.17 1.33 12.87
N SER A 152 -3.31 2.32 12.60
CA SER A 152 -2.78 3.22 13.63
C SER A 152 -3.89 4.00 14.33
N GLN A 153 -4.87 4.50 13.59
CA GLN A 153 -6.02 5.22 14.12
C GLN A 153 -6.89 4.34 15.03
N ILE A 154 -7.15 3.08 14.66
CA ILE A 154 -7.90 2.16 15.52
C ILE A 154 -7.13 1.83 16.79
N LEU A 155 -5.84 1.48 16.68
CA LEU A 155 -5.01 1.17 17.83
C LEU A 155 -4.91 2.38 18.79
N PHE A 156 -4.86 3.59 18.24
CA PHE A 156 -4.93 4.82 19.01
C PHE A 156 -6.26 4.94 19.75
N VAL A 157 -7.40 4.74 19.10
CA VAL A 157 -8.73 4.78 19.73
C VAL A 157 -8.87 3.70 20.81
N SER A 158 -8.43 2.48 20.55
CA SER A 158 -8.43 1.39 21.54
C SER A 158 -7.61 1.77 22.78
N LYS A 159 -6.40 2.34 22.60
CA LYS A 159 -5.58 2.85 23.70
C LYS A 159 -6.23 4.00 24.45
N GLN A 160 -6.94 4.89 23.76
CA GLN A 160 -7.70 5.97 24.41
C GLN A 160 -8.83 5.40 25.27
N LEU A 161 -9.63 4.47 24.75
CA LEU A 161 -10.75 3.86 25.46
C LEU A 161 -10.31 3.08 26.70
N THR A 162 -9.24 2.30 26.58
CA THR A 162 -8.64 1.57 27.71
C THR A 162 -8.01 2.53 28.72
N GLY A 163 -7.34 3.59 28.25
CA GLY A 163 -6.72 4.61 29.08
C GLY A 163 -7.74 5.43 29.90
N ILE A 164 -8.89 5.77 29.32
CA ILE A 164 -9.96 6.51 30.01
C ILE A 164 -10.40 5.75 31.27
N SER A 165 -10.46 4.41 31.23
CA SER A 165 -10.85 3.60 32.38
C SER A 165 -9.89 3.73 33.58
N SER A 166 -8.66 4.17 33.35
CA SER A 166 -7.61 4.26 34.37
C SER A 166 -7.35 5.69 34.85
N SER A 167 -7.91 6.70 34.17
CA SER A 167 -7.56 8.10 34.40
C SER A 167 -8.62 8.85 35.19
N GLU A 168 -8.21 9.71 36.13
CA GLU A 168 -9.07 10.69 36.83
C GLU A 168 -9.49 11.86 35.92
N ARG A 169 -9.85 11.59 34.66
CA ARG A 169 -10.27 12.62 33.72
C ARG A 169 -11.64 13.16 34.08
N THR A 170 -11.85 14.44 33.80
CA THR A 170 -13.17 15.06 33.96
C THR A 170 -14.11 14.62 32.84
N VAL A 171 -15.42 14.55 33.13
CA VAL A 171 -16.46 14.13 32.16
C VAL A 171 -16.36 14.89 30.81
N PRO A 172 -16.11 16.22 30.76
CA PRO A 172 -15.98 16.92 29.49
C PRO A 172 -14.79 16.46 28.63
N GLN A 173 -13.64 16.16 29.24
CA GLN A 173 -12.46 15.66 28.52
C GLN A 173 -12.76 14.31 27.88
N ILE A 174 -13.35 13.42 28.67
CA ILE A 174 -13.76 12.09 28.23
C ILE A 174 -14.74 12.18 27.05
N MET A 175 -15.72 13.08 27.09
CA MET A 175 -16.65 13.28 25.98
C MET A 175 -15.98 13.78 24.72
N SER A 176 -14.99 14.69 24.84
CA SER A 176 -14.22 15.16 23.69
C SER A 176 -13.40 14.04 23.04
N ASP A 177 -12.82 13.14 23.85
CA ASP A 177 -12.06 11.99 23.36
C ASP A 177 -12.99 10.97 22.68
N VAL A 178 -14.16 10.70 23.26
CA VAL A 178 -15.16 9.79 22.68
C VAL A 178 -15.68 10.33 21.34
N GLN A 179 -16.00 11.63 21.24
CA GLN A 179 -16.44 12.24 19.98
C GLN A 179 -15.34 12.19 18.91
N ARG A 180 -14.08 12.41 19.31
CA ARG A 180 -12.93 12.27 18.41
C ARG A 180 -12.81 10.83 17.91
N ALA A 181 -12.93 9.85 18.80
CA ALA A 181 -12.91 8.44 18.45
C ALA A 181 -14.03 8.06 17.48
N ILE A 182 -15.27 8.47 17.73
CA ILE A 182 -16.42 8.23 16.84
C ILE A 182 -16.15 8.79 15.44
N LYS A 183 -15.67 10.03 15.36
CA LYS A 183 -15.37 10.70 14.08
C LYS A 183 -14.31 9.95 13.28
N ILE A 184 -13.23 9.53 13.96
CA ILE A 184 -12.14 8.74 13.36
C ILE A 184 -12.70 7.41 12.84
N LEU A 185 -13.36 6.63 13.70
CA LEU A 185 -13.89 5.30 13.34
C LEU A 185 -14.85 5.34 12.14
N ARG A 186 -15.77 6.33 12.10
CA ARG A 186 -16.69 6.49 10.96
C ARG A 186 -15.96 6.86 9.67
N GLY A 187 -15.07 7.86 9.71
CA GLY A 187 -14.32 8.28 8.53
C GLY A 187 -13.43 7.16 7.97
N ALA A 188 -12.86 6.38 8.88
CA ALA A 188 -12.05 5.21 8.61
C ALA A 188 -12.90 4.09 7.93
N ALA A 189 -14.07 3.75 8.50
CA ALA A 189 -14.97 2.75 7.95
C ALA A 189 -15.53 3.13 6.56
N THR A 190 -15.94 4.39 6.36
CA THR A 190 -16.42 4.86 5.05
C THR A 190 -15.34 4.77 3.97
N SER A 191 -14.10 5.12 4.32
CA SER A 191 -12.98 5.05 3.39
C SER A 191 -12.63 3.60 3.03
N LEU A 192 -12.69 2.67 4.00
CA LEU A 192 -12.52 1.24 3.72
C LEU A 192 -13.61 0.69 2.79
N SER A 193 -14.86 1.11 2.97
CA SER A 193 -15.96 0.71 2.07
C SER A 193 -15.65 1.08 0.62
N LYS A 194 -15.21 2.31 0.38
CA LYS A 194 -14.84 2.79 -0.97
C LYS A 194 -13.67 2.01 -1.57
N ILE A 195 -12.70 1.62 -0.75
CA ILE A 195 -11.58 0.78 -1.21
C ILE A 195 -12.08 -0.61 -1.58
N GLY A 196 -12.97 -1.20 -0.77
CA GLY A 196 -13.59 -2.48 -1.08
C GLY A 196 -14.35 -2.46 -2.41
N GLU A 197 -15.06 -1.38 -2.71
CA GLU A 197 -15.73 -1.16 -3.99
C GLU A 197 -14.75 -1.08 -5.17
N HIS A 198 -13.65 -0.33 -5.02
CA HIS A 198 -12.62 -0.23 -6.05
C HIS A 198 -11.88 -1.56 -6.29
N LEU A 199 -11.61 -2.31 -5.21
CA LEU A 199 -10.95 -3.61 -5.34
C LEU A 199 -11.86 -4.63 -6.02
N SER A 200 -13.17 -4.61 -5.73
CA SER A 200 -14.11 -5.51 -6.40
C SER A 200 -14.24 -5.21 -7.90
N SER A 201 -14.25 -3.93 -8.28
CA SER A 201 -14.30 -3.52 -9.70
C SER A 201 -13.06 -3.94 -10.48
N ASP A 202 -11.87 -3.88 -9.86
CA ASP A 202 -10.62 -4.28 -10.51
C ASP A 202 -10.50 -5.81 -10.66
N THR A 203 -11.10 -6.59 -9.76
CA THR A 203 -11.10 -8.07 -9.85
C THR A 203 -12.13 -8.63 -10.83
N ALA A 204 -13.12 -7.86 -11.25
CA ALA A 204 -14.17 -8.32 -12.16
C ALA A 204 -13.75 -8.36 -13.65
N PHE A 205 -12.53 -7.94 -13.99
CA PHE A 205 -12.05 -7.77 -15.37
C PHE A 205 -10.81 -8.59 -15.75
N SER A 206 -10.47 -9.63 -14.99
CA SER A 206 -9.46 -10.64 -15.39
C SER A 206 -10.12 -11.98 -15.68
#